data_AF-A0A0N4Y9F3-F1
#
_entry.id   AF-A0A0N4Y9F3-F1
#
_cell.length_a   1.000
_cell.length_b   1.000
_cell.length_c   1.000
_cell.angle_alpha   90.00
_cell.angle_beta   90.00
_cell.angle_gamma   90.00
#
_symmetry.space_group_name_H-M   'P 1'
#
loop_
_entity.id
_entity.type
_entity.pdbx_description
1 polymer ?
#
loop_
_entity_poly.entity_id
_entity_poly.type
_entity_poly.pdbx_seq_one_letter_code
_entity_poly.pdbx_strand_id
1 'polypeptide(L)'
;MKNICRFCRHVRCVRAGMKVDLVRSKRAFSMRPRSRCRRSSSISDRDAPGASSDGVEQALPVDEISTCQTPPTQQRTISTSPSIERVPLHPLLLNELIDRYTDLESSLNNQRKIMYTNIKLAELYPDTCEVPYRDDELRQFDYRNFIGFSRQDIIMLHEYFRRFPGFDQLAHEDKREGFRCLCPLDGTLSAAYYTYRLGKGMTQMVIFNGEYVPMDPLPISGVEEGAESLFETRADFEKYSSLFPRMIDQWMYLVIPFCDLHPSFKEYALLKALTFWQFGEMITFFDVLKCDPVLFDICFQRSS
;
A
#
# COMPACT_ATOMS: atom_id res chain seq x y z
N MET A 1 -37.90 -17.69 -12.91
CA MET A 1 -37.25 -16.76 -11.96
C MET A 1 -36.05 -16.13 -12.64
N LYS A 2 -35.70 -14.86 -12.38
CA LYS A 2 -34.45 -14.27 -12.94
C LYS A 2 -33.25 -14.75 -12.12
N ASN A 3 -32.24 -15.33 -12.79
CA ASN A 3 -31.01 -15.77 -12.13
C ASN A 3 -30.16 -14.55 -11.72
N ILE A 4 -29.87 -14.42 -10.42
CA ILE A 4 -29.08 -13.32 -9.86
C ILE A 4 -27.59 -13.68 -9.96
N CYS A 5 -26.74 -12.75 -10.40
CA CYS A 5 -25.31 -12.99 -10.55
C CYS A 5 -24.62 -13.29 -9.20
N ARG A 6 -23.45 -13.91 -9.25
CA ARG A 6 -22.72 -14.40 -8.05
C ARG A 6 -22.40 -13.27 -7.05
N PHE A 7 -22.09 -12.08 -7.53
CA PHE A 7 -21.85 -10.89 -6.70
C PHE A 7 -23.13 -10.39 -6.02
N CYS A 8 -24.20 -10.13 -6.78
CA CYS A 8 -25.48 -9.69 -6.22
C CYS A 8 -26.11 -10.71 -5.25
N ARG A 9 -25.82 -12.02 -5.43
CA ARG A 9 -26.15 -13.06 -4.43
C ARG A 9 -25.29 -12.93 -3.17
N HIS A 10 -23.98 -12.73 -3.30
CA HIS A 10 -23.06 -12.53 -2.16
C HIS A 10 -23.46 -11.31 -1.31
N VAL A 11 -23.69 -10.15 -1.95
CA VAL A 11 -24.13 -8.91 -1.29
C VAL A 11 -25.45 -9.10 -0.55
N ARG A 12 -26.44 -9.79 -1.15
CA ARG A 12 -27.71 -10.11 -0.47
C ARG A 12 -27.52 -11.00 0.76
N CYS A 13 -26.65 -12.02 0.70
CA CYS A 13 -26.37 -12.88 1.84
C CYS A 13 -25.67 -12.13 2.99
N VAL A 14 -24.68 -11.26 2.68
CA VAL A 14 -23.98 -10.47 3.69
C VAL A 14 -24.92 -9.42 4.32
N ARG A 15 -25.75 -8.72 3.53
CA ARG A 15 -26.79 -7.81 4.04
C ARG A 15 -27.87 -8.51 4.88
N ALA A 16 -28.01 -9.84 4.76
CA ALA A 16 -28.88 -10.66 5.61
C ALA A 16 -28.15 -11.22 6.87
N GLY A 17 -27.00 -10.65 7.24
CA GLY A 17 -26.25 -11.03 8.44
C GLY A 17 -25.48 -12.36 8.35
N MET A 18 -25.36 -12.97 7.17
CA MET A 18 -24.64 -14.24 7.01
C MET A 18 -23.12 -14.02 7.09
N LYS A 19 -22.44 -14.77 7.97
CA LYS A 19 -20.98 -14.77 8.10
C LYS A 19 -20.31 -15.07 6.74
N VAL A 20 -19.37 -14.22 6.35
CA VAL A 20 -18.74 -14.21 5.00
C VAL A 20 -18.15 -15.57 4.63
N ASP A 21 -17.53 -16.27 5.59
CA ASP A 21 -16.87 -17.57 5.43
C ASP A 21 -17.82 -18.74 5.13
N LEU A 22 -19.12 -18.53 5.34
CA LEU A 22 -20.19 -19.48 4.99
C LEU A 22 -20.82 -19.16 3.63
N VAL A 23 -20.62 -17.95 3.12
CA VAL A 23 -21.16 -17.48 1.82
C VAL A 23 -20.16 -17.73 0.68
N ARG A 24 -18.85 -17.72 0.96
CA ARG A 24 -17.80 -18.12 0.01
C ARG A 24 -17.47 -19.61 0.16
N SER A 25 -17.38 -20.35 -0.95
CA SER A 25 -17.02 -21.77 -0.92
C SER A 25 -15.53 -21.96 -0.62
N LYS A 26 -15.18 -22.80 0.37
CA LYS A 26 -13.80 -23.03 0.88
C LYS A 26 -12.76 -23.57 -0.12
N ARG A 27 -13.07 -23.69 -1.41
CA ARG A 27 -12.15 -24.18 -2.46
C ARG A 27 -11.15 -23.13 -2.96
N ALA A 28 -11.29 -21.85 -2.60
CA ALA A 28 -10.35 -20.79 -3.00
C ALA A 28 -8.98 -20.89 -2.28
N PHE A 29 -8.90 -21.56 -1.12
CA PHE A 29 -7.73 -21.58 -0.24
C PHE A 29 -6.89 -22.87 -0.32
N SER A 30 -6.96 -23.63 -1.43
CA SER A 30 -6.19 -24.88 -1.56
C SER A 30 -5.62 -25.12 -2.96
N MET A 31 -4.71 -24.23 -3.39
CA MET A 31 -3.73 -24.57 -4.42
C MET A 31 -2.57 -25.37 -3.81
N ARG A 32 -2.79 -26.67 -3.60
CA ARG A 32 -1.66 -27.62 -3.47
C ARG A 32 -1.03 -27.82 -4.84
N PRO A 33 0.32 -27.88 -4.97
CA PRO A 33 0.96 -28.19 -6.24
C PRO A 33 0.51 -29.57 -6.76
N ARG A 34 -0.12 -29.60 -7.94
CA ARG A 34 -0.49 -30.87 -8.59
C ARG A 34 0.71 -31.46 -9.32
N SER A 35 1.47 -32.28 -8.62
CA SER A 35 2.47 -33.17 -9.22
C SER A 35 1.81 -34.16 -10.20
N ARG A 36 1.82 -33.83 -11.50
CA ARG A 36 1.41 -34.74 -12.57
C ARG A 36 2.56 -35.66 -12.94
N CYS A 37 2.71 -36.74 -12.19
CA CYS A 37 3.50 -37.87 -12.64
C CYS A 37 2.78 -38.55 -13.82
N ARG A 38 3.38 -38.51 -15.02
CA ARG A 38 3.09 -39.44 -16.12
C ARG A 38 4.41 -39.99 -16.62
N ARG A 39 4.48 -41.31 -16.75
CA ARG A 39 5.72 -42.07 -16.92
C ARG A 39 5.58 -43.00 -18.13
N SER A 40 6.38 -42.79 -19.16
CA SER A 40 6.63 -43.76 -20.24
C SER A 40 7.76 -43.28 -21.17
N SER A 41 8.90 -43.98 -21.12
CA SER A 41 9.78 -44.39 -22.24
C SER A 41 10.20 -43.38 -23.34
N SER A 42 11.46 -43.34 -23.82
CA SER A 42 12.68 -44.14 -23.51
C SER A 42 13.86 -43.70 -24.40
N ILE A 43 15.12 -44.05 -24.03
CA ILE A 43 16.32 -44.15 -24.91
C ILE A 43 16.87 -42.76 -25.38
N SER A 44 18.18 -42.45 -25.40
CA SER A 44 19.43 -43.20 -25.07
C SER A 44 20.67 -42.28 -24.84
N ASP A 45 21.68 -42.83 -24.15
CA ASP A 45 23.15 -42.66 -24.33
C ASP A 45 23.87 -41.28 -24.25
N ARG A 46 24.96 -41.28 -23.45
CA ARG A 46 26.30 -40.66 -23.70
C ARG A 46 26.48 -39.12 -23.60
N ASP A 47 27.64 -38.57 -23.21
CA ASP A 47 28.96 -39.13 -22.83
C ASP A 47 29.66 -38.29 -21.72
N ALA A 48 30.76 -38.82 -21.16
CA ALA A 48 31.79 -38.17 -20.31
C ALA A 48 33.20 -38.54 -20.88
N PRO A 49 34.40 -38.09 -20.41
CA PRO A 49 34.77 -37.56 -19.07
C PRO A 49 35.89 -36.47 -19.02
N GLY A 50 36.48 -36.22 -17.84
CA GLY A 50 37.75 -35.48 -17.61
C GLY A 50 37.87 -34.98 -16.16
N ALA A 51 38.52 -35.69 -15.22
CA ALA A 51 39.95 -35.64 -14.86
C ALA A 51 40.31 -34.43 -13.94
N SER A 52 40.34 -34.56 -12.60
CA SER A 52 41.43 -35.07 -11.70
C SER A 52 42.42 -33.97 -11.27
N SER A 53 42.89 -33.84 -10.01
CA SER A 53 42.75 -34.57 -8.72
C SER A 53 42.98 -33.56 -7.55
N ASP A 54 43.11 -33.79 -6.23
CA ASP A 54 43.31 -34.92 -5.27
C ASP A 54 42.37 -34.72 -4.02
N GLY A 55 42.34 -35.47 -2.89
CA GLY A 55 43.32 -35.80 -1.82
C GLY A 55 43.36 -34.70 -0.72
N VAL A 56 43.16 -34.92 0.59
CA VAL A 56 43.10 -36.10 1.50
C VAL A 56 42.04 -35.77 2.59
N GLU A 57 40.93 -36.48 2.81
CA GLU A 57 40.69 -37.83 3.38
C GLU A 57 40.82 -37.95 4.92
N GLN A 58 39.68 -38.17 5.61
CA GLN A 58 39.49 -39.20 6.66
C GLN A 58 37.99 -39.34 7.02
N ALA A 59 37.59 -40.47 7.61
CA ALA A 59 36.18 -40.92 7.65
C ALA A 59 35.78 -41.65 8.94
N LEU A 60 34.47 -41.55 9.29
CA LEU A 60 33.51 -42.61 9.70
C LEU A 60 33.90 -43.64 10.79
N PRO A 61 32.97 -44.02 11.71
CA PRO A 61 31.89 -44.94 11.32
C PRO A 61 30.49 -44.69 11.93
N VAL A 62 29.53 -45.46 11.40
CA VAL A 62 28.18 -45.76 11.95
C VAL A 62 28.31 -46.81 13.09
N ASP A 63 27.32 -47.19 13.90
CA ASP A 63 25.88 -47.42 13.62
C ASP A 63 25.01 -47.49 14.92
N GLU A 64 23.77 -47.97 14.79
CA GLU A 64 22.81 -48.46 15.80
C GLU A 64 21.67 -47.53 16.30
N ILE A 65 20.54 -48.17 16.62
CA ILE A 65 19.22 -47.56 16.88
C ILE A 65 18.76 -47.92 18.30
N SER A 66 18.38 -46.93 19.12
CA SER A 66 17.57 -47.21 20.33
C SER A 66 16.65 -46.07 20.77
N THR A 67 15.37 -46.43 20.88
CA THR A 67 14.36 -46.10 21.91
C THR A 67 14.30 -44.70 22.56
N CYS A 68 13.06 -44.18 22.60
CA CYS A 68 12.58 -42.94 23.21
C CYS A 68 13.16 -42.55 24.59
N GLN A 69 13.51 -41.27 24.73
CA GLN A 69 13.28 -40.47 25.95
C GLN A 69 13.39 -38.95 25.69
N THR A 70 12.61 -38.14 26.41
CA THR A 70 12.56 -36.67 26.29
C THR A 70 13.26 -35.98 27.48
N PRO A 71 14.33 -35.19 27.25
CA PRO A 71 14.88 -34.27 28.25
C PRO A 71 14.07 -32.96 28.35
N PRO A 72 14.25 -32.15 29.41
CA PRO A 72 13.22 -31.20 29.86
C PRO A 72 13.25 -29.81 29.20
N THR A 73 12.07 -29.19 29.18
CA THR A 73 11.83 -27.78 28.81
C THR A 73 12.66 -26.81 29.65
N GLN A 74 13.72 -26.25 29.10
CA GLN A 74 14.29 -25.00 29.63
C GLN A 74 13.33 -23.85 29.29
N GLN A 75 12.68 -23.33 30.33
CA GLN A 75 11.85 -22.13 30.20
C GLN A 75 12.74 -20.94 29.86
N ARG A 76 12.78 -20.52 28.59
CA ARG A 76 13.17 -19.15 28.27
C ARG A 76 12.17 -18.23 28.96
N THR A 77 12.65 -17.48 29.94
CA THR A 77 11.90 -16.40 30.57
C THR A 77 11.41 -15.46 29.48
N ILE A 78 10.10 -15.32 29.36
CA ILE A 78 9.50 -14.36 28.45
C ILE A 78 9.87 -12.98 28.99
N SER A 79 10.80 -12.31 28.31
CA SER A 79 11.09 -10.91 28.59
C SER A 79 9.81 -10.14 28.30
N THR A 80 9.14 -9.67 29.37
CA THR A 80 7.99 -8.80 29.25
C THR A 80 8.41 -7.55 28.52
N SER A 81 7.79 -7.28 27.38
CA SER A 81 7.95 -6.01 26.67
C SER A 81 7.69 -4.85 27.64
N PRO A 82 8.46 -3.75 27.57
CA PRO A 82 8.27 -2.62 28.45
C PRO A 82 6.84 -2.09 28.25
N SER A 83 6.05 -2.14 29.33
CA SER A 83 4.70 -1.60 29.33
C SER A 83 4.77 -0.09 29.13
N ILE A 84 4.40 0.38 27.93
CA ILE A 84 4.38 1.80 27.59
C ILE A 84 3.47 2.52 28.59
N GLU A 85 4.09 3.28 29.50
CA GLU A 85 3.37 4.06 30.50
C GLU A 85 2.65 5.20 29.77
N ARG A 86 1.31 5.08 29.66
CA ARG A 86 0.47 6.05 28.96
C ARG A 86 0.29 7.30 29.80
N VAL A 87 1.33 8.11 29.90
CA VAL A 87 1.27 9.47 30.46
C VAL A 87 0.22 10.26 29.67
N PRO A 88 -0.85 10.76 30.31
CA PRO A 88 -1.85 11.55 29.61
C PRO A 88 -1.24 12.86 29.12
N LEU A 89 -1.31 13.14 27.81
CA LEU A 89 -0.92 14.45 27.30
C LEU A 89 -1.82 15.53 27.92
N HIS A 90 -1.20 16.64 28.35
CA HIS A 90 -1.95 17.79 28.83
C HIS A 90 -2.82 18.35 27.69
N PRO A 91 -4.11 18.68 27.90
CA PRO A 91 -5.04 19.04 26.80
C PRO A 91 -4.58 20.21 25.92
N LEU A 92 -3.82 21.17 26.47
CA LEU A 92 -3.25 22.26 25.67
C LEU A 92 -2.20 21.76 24.67
N LEU A 93 -1.29 20.88 25.12
CA LEU A 93 -0.26 20.29 24.25
C LEU A 93 -0.87 19.40 23.17
N LEU A 94 -1.99 18.73 23.47
CA LEU A 94 -2.76 17.98 22.48
C LEU A 94 -3.34 18.91 21.42
N ASN A 95 -3.97 20.02 21.80
CA ASN A 95 -4.50 21.01 20.85
C ASN A 95 -3.40 21.64 19.99
N GLU A 96 -2.25 22.01 20.58
CA GLU A 96 -1.07 22.53 19.87
C GLU A 96 -0.54 21.53 18.83
N LEU A 97 -0.55 20.23 19.13
CA LEU A 97 -0.18 19.18 18.17
C LEU A 97 -1.23 19.02 17.06
N ILE A 98 -2.52 19.07 17.39
CA ILE A 98 -3.63 19.00 16.43
C ILE A 98 -3.55 20.14 15.42
N ASP A 99 -3.40 21.37 15.91
CA ASP A 99 -3.34 22.55 15.06
C ASP A 99 -2.06 22.54 14.23
N ARG A 100 -0.90 22.17 14.81
CA ARG A 100 0.34 22.01 14.04
C ARG A 100 0.23 21.01 12.89
N TYR A 101 -0.35 19.82 13.08
CA TYR A 101 -0.52 18.88 11.97
C TYR A 101 -1.54 19.37 10.93
N THR A 102 -2.58 20.09 11.37
CA THR A 102 -3.56 20.73 10.47
C THR A 102 -2.88 21.80 9.59
N ASP A 103 -2.02 22.62 10.17
CA ASP A 103 -1.24 23.65 9.45
C ASP A 103 -0.25 23.05 8.45
N LEU A 104 0.38 21.91 8.80
CA LEU A 104 1.28 21.21 7.88
C LEU A 104 0.52 20.66 6.66
N GLU A 105 -0.64 20.04 6.86
CA GLU A 105 -1.46 19.54 5.75
C GLU A 105 -2.04 20.70 4.91
N SER A 106 -2.45 21.79 5.56
CA SER A 106 -2.89 23.04 4.90
C SER A 106 -1.76 23.64 4.03
N SER A 107 -0.53 23.65 4.55
CA SER A 107 0.66 24.10 3.80
C SER A 107 0.96 23.19 2.61
N LEU A 108 0.89 21.86 2.77
CA LEU A 108 1.10 20.90 1.69
C LEU A 108 0.02 21.01 0.60
N ASN A 109 -1.24 21.21 0.98
CA ASN A 109 -2.33 21.50 0.04
C ASN A 109 -2.10 22.82 -0.72
N ASN A 110 -1.66 23.90 -0.04
CA ASN A 110 -1.31 25.13 -0.74
C ASN A 110 -0.18 24.92 -1.78
N GLN A 111 0.84 24.10 -1.46
CA GLN A 111 1.89 23.75 -2.42
C GLN A 111 1.35 22.93 -3.61
N ARG A 112 0.50 21.92 -3.36
CA ARG A 112 -0.20 21.16 -4.42
C ARG A 112 -1.04 22.08 -5.32
N LYS A 113 -1.76 23.05 -4.75
CA LYS A 113 -2.58 24.01 -5.52
C LYS A 113 -1.70 24.86 -6.45
N ILE A 114 -0.55 25.33 -5.98
CA ILE A 114 0.45 26.05 -6.81
C ILE A 114 0.98 25.19 -7.96
N MET A 115 1.23 23.90 -7.71
CA MET A 115 1.86 23.00 -8.68
C MET A 115 0.89 22.46 -9.74
N TYR A 116 -0.36 22.20 -9.38
CA TYR A 116 -1.30 21.43 -10.20
C TYR A 116 -2.52 22.20 -10.72
N THR A 117 -2.71 23.47 -10.31
CA THR A 117 -3.84 24.31 -10.75
C THR A 117 -3.36 25.61 -11.38
N ASN A 118 -4.22 26.28 -12.14
CA ASN A 118 -3.94 27.60 -12.71
C ASN A 118 -4.25 28.73 -11.70
N ILE A 119 -3.81 28.57 -10.45
CA ILE A 119 -4.06 29.51 -9.35
C ILE A 119 -3.54 30.92 -9.68
N LYS A 120 -4.37 31.94 -9.44
CA LYS A 120 -3.96 33.34 -9.55
C LYS A 120 -3.21 33.78 -8.30
N LEU A 121 -2.22 34.66 -8.45
CA LEU A 121 -1.42 35.20 -7.35
C LEU A 121 -2.28 35.84 -6.22
N ALA A 122 -3.44 36.41 -6.55
CA ALA A 122 -4.38 36.97 -5.57
C ALA A 122 -5.10 35.91 -4.70
N GLU A 123 -5.07 34.63 -5.10
CA GLU A 123 -5.75 33.51 -4.44
C GLU A 123 -4.75 32.60 -3.68
N LEU A 124 -3.49 33.04 -3.56
CA LEU A 124 -2.33 32.26 -3.08
C LEU A 124 -2.23 32.14 -1.55
N TYR A 125 -2.88 33.04 -0.81
CA TYR A 125 -2.77 33.13 0.65
C TYR A 125 -4.13 32.99 1.37
N PRO A 126 -4.81 31.83 1.29
CA PRO A 126 -5.98 31.54 2.12
C PRO A 126 -5.56 31.17 3.56
N ASP A 127 -6.43 31.43 4.54
CA ASP A 127 -6.17 31.12 5.95
C ASP A 127 -5.95 29.60 6.18
N THR A 128 -6.80 28.76 5.59
CA THR A 128 -6.70 27.29 5.64
C THR A 128 -7.04 26.68 4.28
N CYS A 129 -6.20 25.76 3.81
CA CYS A 129 -6.40 25.04 2.55
C CYS A 129 -6.73 23.57 2.81
N GLU A 130 -8.02 23.25 3.03
CA GLU A 130 -8.45 21.87 3.32
C GLU A 130 -8.32 20.93 2.11
N VAL A 131 -8.54 21.47 0.90
CA VAL A 131 -8.55 20.74 -0.37
C VAL A 131 -7.91 21.64 -1.43
N PRO A 132 -6.90 21.16 -2.18
CA PRO A 132 -6.15 22.00 -3.11
C PRO A 132 -6.84 22.19 -4.48
N TYR A 133 -7.95 21.48 -4.75
CA TYR A 133 -8.58 21.39 -6.07
C TYR A 133 -10.08 21.74 -6.02
N ARG A 134 -10.57 22.29 -7.13
CA ARG A 134 -11.98 22.48 -7.43
C ARG A 134 -12.49 21.43 -8.43
N ASP A 135 -13.80 21.21 -8.48
CA ASP A 135 -14.45 20.28 -9.43
C ASP A 135 -14.16 20.58 -10.91
N ASP A 136 -13.85 21.84 -11.24
CA ASP A 136 -13.50 22.34 -12.57
C ASP A 136 -11.99 22.29 -12.89
N GLU A 137 -11.15 21.96 -11.91
CA GLU A 137 -9.70 21.79 -12.08
C GLU A 137 -9.27 20.31 -12.20
N LEU A 138 -10.17 19.38 -11.88
CA LEU A 138 -9.91 17.94 -11.93
C LEU A 138 -9.76 17.41 -13.35
N ARG A 139 -8.70 16.61 -13.59
CA ARG A 139 -8.33 16.05 -14.90
C ARG A 139 -8.55 14.53 -14.92
N GLN A 140 -8.96 13.93 -16.03
CA GLN A 140 -9.05 12.47 -16.08
C GLN A 140 -7.64 11.85 -16.03
N PHE A 141 -7.45 10.82 -15.21
CA PHE A 141 -6.19 10.10 -15.05
C PHE A 141 -5.75 9.41 -16.35
N ASP A 142 -4.49 9.63 -16.73
CA ASP A 142 -3.86 8.98 -17.88
C ASP A 142 -2.67 8.10 -17.44
N TYR A 143 -2.90 6.80 -17.39
CA TYR A 143 -1.90 5.80 -17.01
C TYR A 143 -0.69 5.77 -17.96
N ARG A 144 -0.83 6.23 -19.22
CA ARG A 144 0.29 6.27 -20.19
C ARG A 144 1.31 7.31 -19.78
N ASN A 145 0.85 8.53 -19.49
CA ASN A 145 1.71 9.65 -19.08
C ASN A 145 1.98 9.72 -17.56
N PHE A 146 1.30 8.93 -16.73
CA PHE A 146 1.57 8.88 -15.28
C PHE A 146 3.00 8.39 -14.97
N ILE A 147 3.75 9.17 -14.20
CA ILE A 147 5.15 8.87 -13.80
C ILE A 147 5.32 8.67 -12.28
N GLY A 148 4.22 8.64 -11.52
CA GLY A 148 4.30 8.67 -10.05
C GLY A 148 4.52 10.06 -9.49
N PHE A 149 5.33 10.16 -8.43
CA PHE A 149 5.75 11.43 -7.85
C PHE A 149 6.86 12.07 -8.68
N SER A 150 6.67 13.35 -9.02
CA SER A 150 7.70 14.16 -9.67
C SER A 150 8.79 14.59 -8.67
N ARG A 151 9.88 15.17 -9.20
CA ARG A 151 10.92 15.80 -8.35
C ARG A 151 10.34 16.91 -7.46
N GLN A 152 9.31 17.62 -7.94
CA GLN A 152 8.63 18.68 -7.21
C GLN A 152 7.83 18.10 -6.04
N ASP A 153 7.12 17.00 -6.22
CA ASP A 153 6.42 16.29 -5.14
C ASP A 153 7.37 15.81 -4.05
N ILE A 154 8.51 15.24 -4.45
CA ILE A 154 9.57 14.82 -3.54
C ILE A 154 10.08 16.01 -2.70
N ILE A 155 10.14 17.22 -3.27
CA ILE A 155 10.50 18.45 -2.54
C ILE A 155 9.38 18.90 -1.60
N MET A 156 8.11 18.88 -2.03
CA MET A 156 6.95 19.26 -1.20
C MET A 156 6.79 18.34 0.02
N LEU A 157 6.84 17.02 -0.19
CA LEU A 157 6.79 16.01 0.87
C LEU A 157 8.05 16.05 1.75
N HIS A 158 9.20 16.35 1.13
CA HIS A 158 10.43 16.90 1.69
C HIS A 158 10.22 17.88 2.85
N GLU A 159 9.71 19.04 2.45
CA GLU A 159 9.45 20.21 3.28
C GLU A 159 8.41 19.89 4.37
N TYR A 160 7.31 19.21 4.00
CA TYR A 160 6.27 18.76 4.93
C TYR A 160 6.84 17.86 6.03
N PHE A 161 7.60 16.81 5.69
CA PHE A 161 8.16 15.88 6.66
C PHE A 161 9.16 16.53 7.62
N ARG A 162 10.05 17.38 7.10
CA ARG A 162 11.05 18.10 7.91
C ARG A 162 10.47 18.95 9.03
N ARG A 163 9.19 19.32 8.93
CA ARG A 163 8.49 20.18 9.89
C ARG A 163 7.74 19.38 10.97
N PHE A 164 7.77 18.05 10.92
CA PHE A 164 7.12 17.18 11.90
C PHE A 164 7.69 17.42 13.32
N PRO A 165 6.85 17.42 14.37
CA PRO A 165 7.31 17.31 15.75
C PRO A 165 8.34 16.20 15.93
N GLY A 166 9.46 16.50 16.61
CA GLY A 166 10.52 15.53 16.85
C GLY A 166 11.43 15.21 15.65
N PHE A 167 11.17 15.72 14.44
CA PHE A 167 11.97 15.40 13.23
C PHE A 167 13.47 15.54 13.47
N ASP A 168 13.93 16.65 14.06
CA ASP A 168 15.36 16.89 14.28
C ASP A 168 16.05 15.82 15.14
N GLN A 169 15.30 15.18 16.05
CA GLN A 169 15.77 14.16 17.00
C GLN A 169 15.96 12.77 16.38
N LEU A 170 15.34 12.50 15.23
CA LEU A 170 15.46 11.22 14.49
C LEU A 170 16.88 11.01 13.95
N ALA A 171 17.36 9.77 13.85
CA ALA A 171 18.62 9.50 13.15
C ALA A 171 18.50 9.79 11.64
N HIS A 172 19.63 9.96 10.96
CA HIS A 172 19.65 10.16 9.51
C HIS A 172 19.05 8.96 8.75
N GLU A 173 19.22 7.76 9.30
CA GLU A 173 18.67 6.50 8.81
C GLU A 173 17.15 6.48 8.93
N ASP A 174 16.61 6.87 10.08
CA ASP A 174 15.17 6.97 10.36
C ASP A 174 14.52 8.05 9.50
N LYS A 175 15.20 9.19 9.29
CA LYS A 175 14.77 10.25 8.37
C LYS A 175 14.66 9.74 6.93
N ARG A 176 15.61 8.91 6.48
CA ARG A 176 15.59 8.31 5.14
C ARG A 176 14.47 7.28 4.99
N GLU A 177 14.21 6.44 6.00
CA GLU A 177 13.19 5.39 5.91
C GLU A 177 11.77 5.93 6.15
N GLY A 178 11.61 6.85 7.11
CA GLY A 178 10.36 7.58 7.31
C GLY A 178 9.91 8.28 6.02
N PHE A 179 10.83 8.95 5.31
CA PHE A 179 10.48 9.59 4.04
C PHE A 179 10.01 8.58 2.96
N ARG A 180 10.58 7.36 2.91
CA ARG A 180 10.12 6.29 2.01
C ARG A 180 8.73 5.78 2.36
N CYS A 181 8.40 5.66 3.65
CA CYS A 181 7.06 5.28 4.12
C CYS A 181 6.03 6.41 3.88
N LEU A 182 6.47 7.67 3.95
CA LEU A 182 5.60 8.84 3.83
C LEU A 182 5.02 9.02 2.42
N CYS A 183 5.81 8.88 1.36
CA CYS A 183 5.32 9.08 -0.01
C CYS A 183 4.08 8.21 -0.37
N PRO A 184 4.11 6.86 -0.24
CA PRO A 184 2.93 6.04 -0.52
C PRO A 184 1.79 6.30 0.47
N LEU A 185 2.08 6.54 1.76
CA LEU A 185 1.07 6.86 2.77
C LEU A 185 0.30 8.14 2.43
N ASP A 186 1.03 9.20 2.05
CA ASP A 186 0.49 10.49 1.64
C ASP A 186 -0.36 10.36 0.38
N GLY A 187 0.16 9.74 -0.68
CA GLY A 187 -0.59 9.54 -1.93
C GLY A 187 -1.85 8.71 -1.71
N THR A 188 -1.78 7.72 -0.82
CA THR A 188 -2.88 6.80 -0.49
C THR A 188 -3.99 7.47 0.33
N LEU A 189 -3.64 8.19 1.41
CA LEU A 189 -4.63 8.88 2.27
C LEU A 189 -5.15 10.18 1.65
N SER A 190 -4.32 10.94 0.94
CA SER A 190 -4.77 12.17 0.26
C SER A 190 -5.81 11.84 -0.82
N ALA A 191 -5.62 10.74 -1.56
CA ALA A 191 -6.63 10.27 -2.52
C ALA A 191 -7.96 9.90 -1.85
N ALA A 192 -7.93 9.24 -0.69
CA ALA A 192 -9.14 8.92 0.07
C ALA A 192 -9.87 10.20 0.54
N TYR A 193 -9.13 11.19 1.04
CA TYR A 193 -9.71 12.46 1.49
C TYR A 193 -10.22 13.34 0.34
N TYR A 194 -9.47 13.47 -0.76
CA TYR A 194 -9.92 14.21 -1.93
C TYR A 194 -11.11 13.53 -2.60
N THR A 195 -11.21 12.19 -2.55
CA THR A 195 -12.42 11.49 -3.00
C THR A 195 -13.61 11.76 -2.07
N TYR A 196 -13.44 11.76 -0.75
CA TYR A 196 -14.51 12.15 0.17
C TYR A 196 -15.04 13.57 -0.11
N ARG A 197 -14.16 14.50 -0.51
CA ARG A 197 -14.50 15.90 -0.78
C ARG A 197 -14.99 16.18 -2.21
N LEU A 198 -14.52 15.44 -3.22
CA LEU A 198 -14.71 15.73 -4.66
C LEU A 198 -15.10 14.49 -5.51
N GLY A 199 -15.44 13.36 -4.89
CA GLY A 199 -15.69 12.06 -5.56
C GLY A 199 -17.01 11.94 -6.33
N LYS A 200 -17.70 13.07 -6.58
CA LYS A 200 -18.97 13.20 -7.34
C LYS A 200 -19.97 12.07 -7.06
N GLY A 201 -20.30 11.87 -5.78
CA GLY A 201 -21.25 10.84 -5.34
C GLY A 201 -20.69 9.41 -5.30
N MET A 202 -19.38 9.25 -5.04
CA MET A 202 -18.66 7.97 -5.07
C MET A 202 -18.67 7.29 -6.45
N THR A 203 -18.53 8.08 -7.51
CA THR A 203 -18.40 7.60 -8.91
C THR A 203 -16.96 7.68 -9.46
N GLN A 204 -16.09 8.46 -8.80
CA GLN A 204 -14.70 8.68 -9.20
C GLN A 204 -13.77 8.71 -7.98
N MET A 205 -12.57 8.16 -8.11
CA MET A 205 -11.47 8.32 -7.14
C MET A 205 -10.58 9.47 -7.58
N VAL A 206 -10.43 10.50 -6.74
CA VAL A 206 -9.51 11.62 -6.98
C VAL A 206 -8.17 11.30 -6.32
N ILE A 207 -7.05 11.55 -7.00
CA ILE A 207 -5.70 11.25 -6.51
C ILE A 207 -4.88 12.53 -6.22
N PHE A 208 -3.66 12.35 -5.67
CA PHE A 208 -2.86 13.41 -5.04
C PHE A 208 -2.42 14.58 -5.93
N ASN A 209 -2.57 14.47 -7.26
CA ASN A 209 -2.13 15.42 -8.28
C ASN A 209 -3.29 16.13 -9.01
N GLY A 210 -4.52 15.98 -8.52
CA GLY A 210 -5.74 16.54 -9.12
C GLY A 210 -6.28 15.74 -10.30
N GLU A 211 -5.76 14.54 -10.56
CA GLU A 211 -6.37 13.61 -11.51
C GLU A 211 -7.45 12.73 -10.86
N TYR A 212 -8.38 12.21 -11.66
CA TYR A 212 -9.43 11.29 -11.21
C TYR A 212 -9.55 10.04 -12.08
N VAL A 213 -9.84 8.92 -11.44
CA VAL A 213 -10.12 7.62 -12.07
C VAL A 213 -11.63 7.34 -11.92
N PRO A 214 -12.39 7.12 -13.02
CA PRO A 214 -13.76 6.64 -12.93
C PRO A 214 -13.82 5.27 -12.24
N MET A 215 -14.73 5.10 -11.27
CA MET A 215 -14.89 3.89 -10.45
C MET A 215 -16.32 3.34 -10.43
N ASP A 216 -17.30 4.04 -11.02
CA ASP A 216 -18.61 3.47 -11.39
C ASP A 216 -18.90 3.68 -12.89
N PRO A 217 -18.93 2.62 -13.73
CA PRO A 217 -18.59 1.24 -13.38
C PRO A 217 -17.10 1.10 -13.00
N LEU A 218 -16.78 0.10 -12.18
CA LEU A 218 -15.39 -0.22 -11.86
C LEU A 218 -14.58 -0.49 -13.14
N PRO A 219 -13.35 0.05 -13.25
CA PRO A 219 -12.47 -0.24 -14.38
C PRO A 219 -12.06 -1.72 -14.37
N ILE A 220 -11.65 -2.23 -15.54
CA ILE A 220 -10.97 -3.53 -15.62
C ILE A 220 -9.65 -3.47 -14.84
N SER A 221 -9.25 -4.59 -14.26
CA SER A 221 -7.99 -4.68 -13.50
C SER A 221 -6.78 -5.00 -14.37
N GLY A 222 -6.98 -5.58 -15.56
CA GLY A 222 -5.92 -6.10 -16.42
C GLY A 222 -5.61 -7.58 -16.16
N VAL A 223 -6.17 -8.20 -15.13
CA VAL A 223 -6.03 -9.66 -14.88
C VAL A 223 -7.14 -10.51 -15.51
N GLU A 224 -8.10 -9.87 -16.19
CA GLU A 224 -9.19 -10.56 -16.89
C GLU A 224 -8.70 -11.30 -18.14
N GLU A 225 -9.30 -12.45 -18.46
CA GLU A 225 -8.93 -13.25 -19.64
C GLU A 225 -9.14 -12.44 -20.93
N GLY A 226 -8.04 -12.19 -21.66
CA GLY A 226 -8.05 -11.40 -22.90
C GLY A 226 -7.89 -9.88 -22.72
N ALA A 227 -7.67 -9.37 -21.51
CA ALA A 227 -7.54 -7.92 -21.25
C ALA A 227 -6.47 -7.23 -22.11
N GLU A 228 -5.36 -7.90 -22.44
CA GLU A 228 -4.30 -7.40 -23.34
C GLU A 228 -4.85 -6.91 -24.70
N SER A 229 -5.93 -7.51 -25.21
CA SER A 229 -6.54 -7.13 -26.50
C SER A 229 -7.24 -5.77 -26.50
N LEU A 230 -7.36 -5.12 -25.33
CA LEU A 230 -7.96 -3.78 -25.17
C LEU A 230 -6.92 -2.64 -25.25
N PHE A 231 -5.64 -2.97 -25.49
CA PHE A 231 -4.52 -2.03 -25.49
C PHE A 231 -3.82 -1.99 -26.85
N GLU A 232 -3.38 -0.79 -27.25
CA GLU A 232 -2.67 -0.58 -28.53
C GLU A 232 -1.27 -1.21 -28.53
N THR A 233 -0.63 -1.28 -27.36
CA THR A 233 0.70 -1.87 -27.20
C THR A 233 0.76 -2.75 -25.95
N ARG A 234 1.67 -3.74 -25.97
CA ARG A 234 1.97 -4.55 -24.79
C ARG A 234 2.53 -3.71 -23.63
N ALA A 235 3.28 -2.65 -23.92
CA ALA A 235 3.82 -1.74 -22.89
C ALA A 235 2.69 -0.97 -22.17
N ASP A 236 1.65 -0.53 -22.91
CA ASP A 236 0.45 0.05 -22.30
C ASP A 236 -0.26 -0.97 -21.39
N PHE A 237 -0.44 -2.20 -21.85
CA PHE A 237 -1.07 -3.27 -21.07
C PHE A 237 -0.28 -3.63 -19.80
N GLU A 238 1.04 -3.78 -19.90
CA GLU A 238 1.92 -4.06 -18.75
C GLU A 238 1.88 -2.90 -17.75
N LYS A 239 1.93 -1.65 -18.21
CA LYS A 239 1.83 -0.46 -17.35
C LYS A 239 0.45 -0.36 -16.69
N TYR A 240 -0.63 -0.49 -17.45
CA TYR A 240 -2.00 -0.48 -16.93
C TYR A 240 -2.20 -1.55 -15.85
N SER A 241 -1.83 -2.80 -16.14
CA SER A 241 -2.01 -3.94 -15.24
C SER A 241 -1.11 -3.88 -13.99
N SER A 242 -0.03 -3.09 -14.02
CA SER A 242 0.77 -2.79 -12.83
C SER A 242 0.08 -1.79 -11.88
N LEU A 243 -0.80 -0.93 -12.41
CA LEU A 243 -1.43 0.19 -11.70
C LEU A 243 -2.87 -0.11 -11.26
N PHE A 244 -3.74 -0.52 -12.18
CA PHE A 244 -5.18 -0.57 -11.95
C PHE A 244 -5.66 -1.54 -10.86
N PRO A 245 -5.06 -2.73 -10.65
CA PRO A 245 -5.42 -3.57 -9.51
C PRO A 245 -5.24 -2.85 -8.17
N ARG A 246 -4.20 -2.02 -8.05
CA ARG A 246 -3.89 -1.23 -6.84
C ARG A 246 -4.90 -0.12 -6.63
N MET A 247 -5.29 0.56 -7.71
CA MET A 247 -6.31 1.61 -7.66
C MET A 247 -7.69 1.05 -7.29
N ILE A 248 -8.03 -0.15 -7.78
CA ILE A 248 -9.26 -0.87 -7.42
C ILE A 248 -9.21 -1.34 -5.96
N ASP A 249 -8.10 -1.92 -5.49
CA ASP A 249 -7.94 -2.34 -4.09
C ASP A 249 -7.96 -1.13 -3.14
N GLN A 250 -7.28 -0.03 -3.48
CA GLN A 250 -7.32 1.23 -2.75
C GLN A 250 -8.75 1.77 -2.66
N TRP A 251 -9.49 1.80 -3.77
CA TRP A 251 -10.89 2.20 -3.81
C TRP A 251 -11.77 1.34 -2.90
N MET A 252 -11.67 0.02 -3.01
CA MET A 252 -12.52 -0.95 -2.34
C MET A 252 -12.23 -1.11 -0.84
N TYR A 253 -10.97 -1.03 -0.42
CA TYR A 253 -10.55 -1.34 0.95
C TYR A 253 -10.11 -0.12 1.77
N LEU A 254 -9.85 1.03 1.16
CA LEU A 254 -9.58 2.29 1.86
C LEU A 254 -10.62 3.37 1.54
N VAL A 255 -10.79 3.74 0.27
CA VAL A 255 -11.50 4.98 -0.08
C VAL A 255 -12.98 4.91 0.29
N ILE A 256 -13.68 3.82 -0.05
CA ILE A 256 -15.07 3.64 0.38
C ILE A 256 -15.21 3.65 1.92
N PRO A 257 -14.50 2.80 2.70
CA PRO A 257 -14.54 2.86 4.16
C PRO A 257 -14.17 4.21 4.76
N PHE A 258 -13.21 4.94 4.17
CA PHE A 258 -12.77 6.26 4.63
C PHE A 258 -13.87 7.32 4.42
N CYS A 259 -14.59 7.27 3.29
CA CYS A 259 -15.71 8.17 3.05
C CYS A 259 -16.88 7.91 4.01
N ASP A 260 -17.15 6.64 4.35
CA ASP A 260 -18.17 6.26 5.34
C ASP A 260 -17.89 6.85 6.75
N LEU A 261 -16.63 7.16 7.09
CA LEU A 261 -16.25 7.79 8.37
C LEU A 261 -16.60 9.30 8.45
N HIS A 262 -16.86 9.96 7.32
CA HIS A 262 -17.16 11.40 7.24
C HIS A 262 -16.15 12.34 7.94
N PRO A 263 -14.81 12.14 7.81
CA PRO A 263 -13.82 12.83 8.64
C PRO A 263 -13.69 14.33 8.36
N SER A 264 -13.52 15.13 9.42
CA SER A 264 -13.11 16.53 9.31
C SER A 264 -11.66 16.66 8.80
N PHE A 265 -11.28 17.87 8.37
CA PHE A 265 -9.90 18.13 7.92
C PHE A 265 -8.85 17.87 9.03
N LYS A 266 -9.17 18.22 10.28
CA LYS A 266 -8.28 17.97 11.44
C LYS A 266 -8.12 16.47 11.70
N GLU A 267 -9.21 15.70 11.67
CA GLU A 267 -9.17 14.24 11.84
C GLU A 267 -8.38 13.54 10.73
N TYR A 268 -8.50 14.00 9.48
CA TYR A 268 -7.69 13.51 8.36
C TYR A 268 -6.19 13.79 8.53
N ALA A 269 -5.82 15.04 8.86
CA ALA A 269 -4.42 15.42 9.08
C ALA A 269 -3.80 14.63 10.25
N LEU A 270 -4.55 14.47 11.34
CA LEU A 270 -4.17 13.62 12.48
C LEU A 270 -4.05 12.14 12.11
N LEU A 271 -5.00 11.59 11.33
CA LEU A 271 -4.96 10.19 10.92
C LEU A 271 -3.75 9.90 10.04
N LYS A 272 -3.37 10.81 9.13
CA LYS A 272 -2.13 10.71 8.36
C LYS A 272 -0.89 10.72 9.28
N ALA A 273 -0.81 11.66 10.22
CA ALA A 273 0.30 11.75 11.17
C ALA A 273 0.40 10.52 12.10
N LEU A 274 -0.72 10.08 12.68
CA LEU A 274 -0.78 8.90 13.54
C LEU A 274 -0.40 7.63 12.79
N THR A 275 -0.87 7.48 11.54
CA THR A 275 -0.51 6.33 10.70
C THR A 275 0.99 6.33 10.39
N PHE A 276 1.57 7.49 10.09
CA PHE A 276 3.02 7.64 9.88
C PHE A 276 3.82 7.19 11.11
N TRP A 277 3.52 7.72 12.30
CA TRP A 277 4.26 7.38 13.52
C TRP A 277 4.02 5.93 13.97
N GLN A 278 2.80 5.41 13.77
CA GLN A 278 2.49 4.02 14.08
C GLN A 278 3.28 3.03 13.20
N PHE A 279 3.58 3.38 11.95
CA PHE A 279 4.52 2.61 11.12
C PHE A 279 5.98 2.82 11.56
N GLY A 280 6.35 4.01 12.04
CA GLY A 280 7.68 4.30 12.59
C GLY A 280 8.07 3.40 13.77
N GLU A 281 7.19 3.22 14.76
CA GLU A 281 7.45 2.29 15.88
C GLU A 281 7.50 0.81 15.43
N MET A 282 6.83 0.48 14.32
CA MET A 282 6.70 -0.89 13.81
C MET A 282 7.91 -1.39 13.00
N ILE A 283 8.96 -0.56 12.84
CA ILE A 283 10.22 -0.87 12.12
C ILE A 283 10.96 -2.09 12.71
N THR A 284 10.60 -2.56 13.91
CA THR A 284 11.15 -3.78 14.53
C THR A 284 10.28 -5.03 14.42
N PHE A 285 9.09 -4.98 13.79
CA PHE A 285 8.13 -6.09 13.85
C PHE A 285 7.39 -6.46 12.55
N PHE A 286 7.41 -5.63 11.48
CA PHE A 286 6.54 -5.85 10.31
C PHE A 286 7.26 -6.16 8.97
N ASP A 287 7.76 -7.40 8.84
CA ASP A 287 7.90 -8.11 7.54
C ASP A 287 6.56 -8.20 6.76
N VAL A 288 5.44 -7.87 7.41
CA VAL A 288 4.07 -7.94 6.90
C VAL A 288 3.69 -6.72 6.06
N LEU A 289 4.39 -5.58 6.20
CA LEU A 289 4.59 -4.69 5.07
C LEU A 289 5.90 -5.03 4.39
N LYS A 290 5.82 -6.01 3.49
CA LYS A 290 6.44 -5.79 2.19
C LYS A 290 5.83 -4.51 1.62
N CYS A 291 6.54 -3.39 1.77
CA CYS A 291 6.45 -2.31 0.79
C CYS A 291 6.67 -2.99 -0.56
N ASP A 292 5.60 -3.14 -1.33
CA ASP A 292 5.64 -3.80 -2.62
C ASP A 292 6.75 -3.12 -3.44
N PRO A 293 7.72 -3.85 -4.02
CA PRO A 293 8.70 -3.26 -4.92
C PRO A 293 8.04 -2.33 -5.94
N VAL A 294 6.83 -2.67 -6.40
CA VAL A 294 6.06 -1.87 -7.34
C VAL A 294 5.40 -0.63 -6.71
N LEU A 295 5.13 -0.58 -5.39
CA LEU A 295 4.77 0.70 -4.73
C LEU A 295 5.99 1.62 -4.64
N PHE A 296 7.18 1.07 -4.41
CA PHE A 296 8.42 1.83 -4.53
C PHE A 296 8.66 2.27 -5.98
N ASP A 297 8.46 1.40 -6.98
CA ASP A 297 8.59 1.75 -8.41
C ASP A 297 7.54 2.80 -8.84
N ILE A 298 6.31 2.74 -8.32
CA ILE A 298 5.27 3.76 -8.57
C ILE A 298 5.64 5.11 -7.94
N CYS A 299 6.31 5.14 -6.77
CA CYS A 299 6.73 6.39 -6.14
C CYS A 299 8.08 6.91 -6.64
N PHE A 300 8.94 6.02 -7.14
CA PHE A 300 10.33 6.27 -7.50
C PHE A 300 10.74 5.40 -8.70
N GLN A 301 10.15 5.64 -9.88
CA GLN A 301 10.67 5.05 -11.12
C GLN A 301 12.12 5.51 -11.31
N ARG A 302 13.07 4.58 -11.20
CA ARG A 302 14.47 4.83 -11.53
C ARG A 302 14.61 5.05 -13.03
N SER A 303 14.95 6.27 -13.43
CA SER A 303 15.60 6.51 -14.72
C SER A 303 16.77 5.52 -14.86
N SER A 304 16.75 4.74 -15.94
CA SER A 304 17.84 3.86 -16.36
C SER A 304 18.85 4.62 -17.21
#